data_AF-A5UXQ7-F1
#
_entry.id   AF-A5UXQ7-F1
#
_cell.length_a   1.000
_cell.length_b   1.000
_cell.length_c   1.000
_cell.angle_alpha   90.00
_cell.angle_beta   90.00
_cell.angle_gamma   90.00
#
_symmetry.space_group_name_H-M   'P 1'
#
loop_
_entity.id
_entity.type
_entity.pdbx_description
1 polymer ?
#
loop_
_entity_poly.entity_id
_entity_poly.type
_entity_poly.pdbx_seq_one_letter_code
_entity_poly.pdbx_strand_id
1 'polypeptide(L)' 'MSVIEFQTYIEHGAIELPKEYHDRIKGRVRVIILTDNDEDEEDMVEFLLNHPYQVDSFTPLTRDEIYGRR' A
#
# COMPACT_ATOMS: atom_id res chain seq x y z
N MET A 1 22.91 -12.49 -18.47
CA MET A 1 22.58 -12.00 -17.11
C MET A 1 21.24 -12.60 -16.74
N SER A 2 21.12 -13.24 -15.57
CA SER A 2 19.86 -13.84 -15.10
C SER A 2 19.30 -12.98 -13.98
N VAL A 3 18.01 -12.68 -14.05
CA VAL A 3 17.26 -12.01 -12.97
C VAL A 3 16.39 -13.07 -12.30
N ILE A 4 16.38 -13.08 -10.98
CA ILE A 4 15.52 -13.93 -10.17
C ILE A 4 14.73 -12.97 -9.29
N GLU A 5 13.40 -13.07 -9.36
CA GLU A 5 12.46 -12.28 -8.58
C GLU A 5 11.64 -13.23 -7.72
N PHE A 6 11.53 -12.92 -6.44
CA PHE A 6 10.74 -13.66 -5.47
C PHE A 6 10.27 -12.72 -4.37
N GLN A 7 9.16 -13.07 -3.73
CA GLN A 7 8.63 -12.38 -2.56
C GLN A 7 8.91 -13.22 -1.31
N THR A 8 9.35 -12.57 -0.24
CA THR A 8 9.56 -13.19 1.08
C THR A 8 9.48 -12.15 2.17
N TYR A 9 9.25 -12.60 3.39
CA TYR A 9 9.37 -11.77 4.59
C TYR A 9 10.83 -11.60 4.99
N ILE A 10 11.10 -10.50 5.69
CA ILE A 10 12.38 -10.26 6.36
C ILE A 10 12.31 -10.92 7.74
N GLU A 11 13.15 -11.94 7.95
CA GLU A 11 13.23 -12.67 9.21
C GLU A 11 14.55 -12.28 9.91
N HIS A 12 14.46 -11.78 11.15
CA HIS A 12 15.63 -11.36 11.93
C HIS A 12 16.56 -10.36 11.21
N GLY A 13 16.00 -9.49 10.36
CA GLY A 13 16.78 -8.52 9.57
C GLY A 13 17.49 -9.14 8.36
N ALA A 14 17.16 -10.38 7.98
CA ALA A 14 17.70 -11.06 6.82
C ALA A 14 16.60 -11.47 5.83
N ILE A 15 16.93 -11.40 4.54
CA ILE A 15 16.13 -11.99 3.47
C ILE A 15 16.69 -13.40 3.24
N GLU A 16 15.92 -14.42 3.61
CA GLU A 16 16.32 -15.80 3.31
C GLU A 16 16.08 -16.13 1.84
N LEU A 17 17.08 -16.74 1.20
CA LEU A 17 16.95 -17.18 -0.18
C LEU A 17 16.10 -18.46 -0.23
N PRO A 18 15.02 -18.51 -1.04
CA PRO A 18 14.25 -19.74 -1.23
C PRO A 18 15.13 -20.89 -1.72
N LYS A 19 14.89 -22.10 -1.21
CA LYS A 19 15.72 -23.29 -1.45
C LYS A 19 15.93 -23.59 -2.93
N GLU A 20 14.94 -23.32 -3.77
CA GLU A 20 14.98 -23.49 -5.22
C GLU A 20 16.06 -22.66 -5.94
N TYR A 21 16.59 -21.63 -5.30
CA TYR A 21 17.62 -20.77 -5.87
C TYR A 21 19.03 -21.00 -5.31
N HIS A 22 19.20 -21.85 -4.29
CA HIS A 22 20.49 -22.07 -3.62
C HIS A 22 21.58 -22.55 -4.58
N ASP A 23 21.26 -23.46 -5.50
CA ASP A 23 22.23 -23.97 -6.47
C ASP A 23 22.54 -22.97 -7.60
N ARG A 24 21.62 -22.04 -7.85
CA ARG A 24 21.66 -21.09 -8.97
C ARG A 24 22.39 -19.80 -8.61
N ILE A 25 22.46 -19.45 -7.33
CA ILE A 25 23.05 -18.20 -6.84
C ILE A 25 24.35 -18.50 -6.10
N LYS A 26 25.48 -18.08 -6.68
CA LYS A 26 26.82 -18.21 -6.09
C LYS A 26 27.62 -16.93 -6.29
N GLY A 27 28.43 -16.57 -5.30
CA GLY A 27 29.32 -15.41 -5.36
C GLY A 27 28.62 -14.08 -5.08
N ARG A 28 29.17 -12.98 -5.60
CA ARG A 28 28.67 -11.62 -5.35
C ARG A 28 27.43 -11.35 -6.19
N VAL A 29 26.38 -10.85 -5.54
CA VAL A 29 25.11 -10.47 -6.16
C VAL A 29 24.81 -8.98 -5.99
N ARG A 30 23.97 -8.44 -6.88
CA ARG A 30 23.33 -7.12 -6.73
C ARG A 30 21.87 -7.38 -6.33
N VAL A 31 21.44 -6.77 -5.23
CA VAL A 31 20.08 -6.94 -4.68
C VAL A 31 19.28 -5.65 -4.93
N ILE A 32 18.01 -5.80 -5.31
CA ILE A 32 17.03 -4.72 -5.39
C ILE A 32 15.90 -5.14 -4.43
N ILE A 33 15.58 -4.29 -3.46
CA ILE A 33 14.51 -4.53 -2.49
C ILE A 33 13.37 -3.58 -2.85
N LEU A 34 12.21 -4.16 -3.13
CA LEU A 34 10.94 -3.44 -3.26
C LEU A 34 10.13 -3.81 -2.03
N THR A 35 9.77 -2.83 -1.22
CA THR A 35 8.87 -3.01 -0.09
C THR A 35 7.48 -2.61 -0.56
N ASP A 36 6.49 -3.46 -0.31
CA ASP A 36 5.12 -2.96 -0.30
C ASP A 36 5.04 -1.97 0.86
N ASN A 37 4.61 -0.75 0.57
CA ASN A 37 4.30 0.18 1.65
C ASN A 37 3.04 -0.39 2.31
N ASP A 38 3.21 -1.19 3.36
CA ASP A 38 2.22 -1.34 4.43
C ASP A 38 2.15 -0.02 5.23
N GLU A 39 2.18 1.14 4.54
CA GLU A 39 1.52 2.28 5.12
C GLU A 39 0.06 1.83 5.13
N ASP A 40 -0.41 1.51 6.33
CA ASP A 40 -1.77 1.77 6.74
C ASP A 40 -2.07 3.25 6.43
N GLU A 41 -2.10 3.63 5.14
CA GLU A 41 -2.84 4.79 4.67
C GLU A 41 -4.28 4.39 4.96
N GLU A 42 -4.69 4.66 6.20
CA GLU A 42 -6.06 4.53 6.66
C GLU A 42 -6.93 5.12 5.55
N ASP A 43 -7.73 4.27 4.89
CA ASP A 43 -8.49 4.68 3.71
C ASP A 43 -9.30 5.90 4.15
N MET A 44 -8.95 7.07 3.59
CA MET A 44 -9.50 8.33 4.06
C MET A 44 -11.03 8.34 3.90
N VAL A 45 -11.57 7.59 2.93
CA VAL A 45 -13.00 7.40 2.78
C VAL A 45 -13.55 6.58 3.94
N GLU A 46 -12.93 5.45 4.29
CA GLU A 46 -13.32 4.61 5.42
C GLU A 46 -13.18 5.35 6.76
N PHE A 47 -12.11 6.10 6.96
CA PHE A 47 -11.89 6.96 8.13
C PHE A 47 -13.02 7.97 8.27
N LEU A 48 -13.38 8.70 7.21
CA LEU A 48 -14.43 9.73 7.26
C LEU A 48 -15.85 9.14 7.39
N LEU A 49 -16.08 7.91 6.92
CA LEU A 49 -17.34 7.18 7.15
C LEU A 49 -17.52 6.85 8.64
N ASN A 50 -16.44 6.46 9.31
CA ASN A 50 -16.44 6.15 10.75
C ASN A 50 -16.32 7.39 11.64
N HIS A 51 -15.63 8.43 11.17
CA HIS A 51 -15.37 9.69 11.86
C HIS A 51 -15.84 10.87 11.00
N PRO A 52 -17.16 11.06 10.85
CA PRO A 52 -17.70 12.13 10.02
C PRO A 52 -17.25 13.49 10.55
N TYR A 53 -16.65 14.28 9.66
CA TYR A 53 -16.17 15.62 9.98
C TYR A 53 -17.35 16.53 10.36
N GLN A 54 -17.40 16.94 11.62
CA GLN A 54 -18.45 17.81 12.16
C GLN A 54 -18.12 19.26 11.84
N VAL A 55 -18.99 19.93 11.09
CA VAL A 55 -18.86 21.37 10.80
C VAL A 55 -20.12 22.06 11.29
N ASP A 56 -19.95 22.97 12.26
CA ASP A 56 -21.04 23.66 12.95
C ASP A 56 -21.98 24.42 12.00
N SER A 57 -21.49 24.83 10.83
CA SER A 57 -22.23 25.59 9.81
C SER A 57 -22.55 24.78 8.56
N PHE A 58 -22.53 23.44 8.63
CA PHE A 58 -22.89 22.62 7.47
C PHE A 58 -24.40 22.63 7.25
N THR A 59 -24.83 23.28 6.17
CA THR A 59 -26.20 23.19 5.67
C THR A 59 -26.17 22.42 4.36
N PRO A 60 -26.60 21.15 4.35
CA PRO A 60 -26.67 20.37 3.12
C PRO A 60 -27.57 21.07 2.10
N LEU A 61 -27.11 21.14 0.84
CA LEU A 61 -27.98 21.58 -0.25
C LEU A 61 -29.14 20.61 -0.41
N THR A 62 -30.32 21.17 -0.66
CA THR A 62 -31.49 20.40 -1.06
C THR A 62 -31.27 19.75 -2.42
N ARG A 63 -32.05 18.71 -2.72
CA ARG A 63 -31.94 17.98 -3.99
C ARG A 63 -32.13 18.91 -5.20
N ASP A 64 -33.06 19.86 -5.10
CA ASP A 64 -33.33 20.81 -6.18
C ASP A 64 -32.17 21.79 -6.39
N GLU A 65 -31.49 22.24 -5.32
CA GLU A 65 -30.31 23.11 -5.40
C GLU A 65 -29.09 22.40 -6.04
N ILE A 66 -28.97 21.09 -5.86
CA ILE A 66 -27.91 20.29 -6.47
C ILE A 66 -28.11 20.20 -8.00
N TYR A 67 -29.34 19.95 -8.45
CA TYR A 67 -29.66 19.79 -9.87
C TYR A 67 -29.98 21.11 -10.60
N GLY A 68 -30.12 22.21 -9.87
CA GLY A 68 -30.43 23.54 -10.39
C GLY A 68 -29.26 24.26 -11.09
N ARG A 69 -28.05 23.67 -11.14
CA ARG A 69 -26.91 24.20 -11.90
C ARG A 69 -26.97 23.84 -13.40
N ARG A 70 -28.12 24.09 -14.03
CA ARG A 70 -28.30 23.96 -15.48
C ARG A 70 -28.59 25.30 -16.12
#